data_AF-X1R2L5-F1
#
_entry.id   AF-X1R2L5-F1
#
_cell.length_a   1.000
_cell.length_b   1.000
_cell.length_c   1.000
_cell.angle_alpha   90.00
_cell.angle_beta   90.00
_cell.angle_gamma   90.00
#
_symmetry.space_group_name_H-M   'P 1'
#
loop_
_entity.id
_entity.type
_entity.pdbx_description
1 polymer ?
#
loop_
_entity_poly.entity_id
_entity_poly.type
_entity_poly.pdbx_seq_one_letter_code
_entity_poly.pdbx_strand_id
1 'polypeptide(L)' 'MMTEELKKYFIKREDIAFAFLYGSHATGKASKLSDIDIAVYFYPQRKHPVEYEE' A
#
# COMPACT_ATOMS: atom_id res chain seq x y z
N MET A 1 16.93 -2.30 3.15
CA MET A 1 15.77 -2.98 3.80
C MET A 1 14.72 -3.23 2.74
N MET A 2 13.97 -4.34 2.84
CA MET A 2 12.92 -4.73 1.87
C MET A 2 11.92 -3.59 1.57
N THR A 3 11.55 -2.81 2.58
CA THR A 3 10.65 -1.65 2.44
C THR A 3 11.19 -0.53 1.54
N GLU A 4 12.50 -0.32 1.47
CA GLU A 4 13.10 0.69 0.57
C GLU A 4 13.02 0.26 -0.90
N GLU A 5 13.13 -1.04 -1.18
CA GLU A 5 12.97 -1.54 -2.56
C GLU A 5 11.50 -1.45 -3.01
N LEU A 6 10.55 -1.74 -2.12
CA LEU A 6 9.13 -1.51 -2.37
C LEU A 6 8.84 -0.02 -2.65
N LYS A 7 9.44 0.89 -1.86
CA LYS A 7 9.30 2.33 -2.08
C LYS A 7 9.80 2.74 -3.47
N LYS A 8 10.96 2.26 -3.90
CA LYS A 8 11.50 2.53 -5.25
C LYS A 8 10.60 1.98 -6.35
N TYR A 9 9.96 0.82 -6.14
CA TYR A 9 9.00 0.26 -7.08
C TYR A 9 7.76 1.14 -7.21
N PHE A 10 7.10 1.48 -6.09
CA PHE A 10 5.87 2.26 -6.10
C PHE A 10 6.06 3.69 -6.60
N ILE A 11 7.20 4.32 -6.34
CA ILE A 11 7.51 5.67 -6.87
C ILE A 11 7.54 5.70 -8.42
N LYS A 12 7.84 4.57 -9.08
CA LYS A 12 7.90 4.48 -10.54
C LYS A 12 6.56 4.16 -11.19
N ARG A 13 5.50 3.97 -10.40
CA ARG A 13 4.17 3.60 -10.87
C ARG A 13 3.28 4.83 -10.97
N GLU A 14 3.17 5.38 -12.17
CA GLU A 14 2.35 6.58 -12.44
C GLU A 14 0.84 6.34 -12.26
N ASP A 15 0.41 5.08 -12.29
CA ASP A 15 -0.98 4.67 -12.09
C ASP A 15 -1.37 4.53 -10.60
N ILE A 16 -0.40 4.66 -9.68
CA ILE A 16 -0.61 4.55 -8.23
C ILE A 16 -0.57 5.94 -7.61
N ALA A 17 -1.63 6.32 -6.89
CA ALA A 17 -1.67 7.61 -6.20
C ALA A 17 -0.91 7.56 -4.86
N PHE A 18 -1.07 6.46 -4.13
CA PHE A 18 -0.32 6.19 -2.90
C PHE A 18 -0.34 4.71 -2.54
N ALA A 19 0.59 4.31 -1.67
CA ALA A 19 0.63 3.00 -1.05
C ALA A 19 1.02 3.14 0.44
N PHE A 20 0.41 2.33 1.31
CA PHE A 20 0.67 2.33 2.74
C PHE A 20 1.14 0.96 3.21
N LEU A 21 2.18 0.95 4.04
CA LEU A 21 2.53 -0.21 4.85
C LEU A 21 1.51 -0.33 5.98
N TYR A 22 0.85 -1.47 6.09
CA TYR A 22 -0.04 -1.78 7.20
C TYR A 22 0.36 -3.11 7.87
N GLY A 23 -0.52 -3.64 8.72
CA GLY A 23 -0.33 -4.96 9.30
C GLY A 23 0.79 -5.05 10.34
N SER A 24 1.41 -6.22 10.43
CA SER A 24 2.33 -6.57 11.52
C SER A 24 3.62 -5.74 11.50
N HIS A 25 4.15 -5.43 10.32
CA HIS A 25 5.33 -4.59 10.15
C HIS A 25 5.06 -3.12 10.48
N ALA A 26 3.87 -2.60 10.17
CA ALA A 26 3.49 -1.23 10.54
C ALA A 26 3.29 -1.06 12.07
N THR A 27 2.81 -2.11 12.73
CA THR A 27 2.49 -2.07 14.17
C THR A 27 3.62 -2.55 15.09
N GLY A 28 4.77 -2.94 14.51
CA GLY A 28 5.91 -3.46 15.26
C GLY A 28 5.70 -4.86 15.86
N LYS A 29 4.70 -5.59 15.39
CA LYS A 29 4.35 -6.95 15.85
C LYS A 29 4.83 -8.05 14.91
N ALA A 30 5.61 -7.70 13.88
CA ALA A 30 6.15 -8.65 12.92
C ALA A 30 7.12 -9.64 13.58
N SER A 31 6.99 -10.92 13.22
CA SER A 31 7.92 -11.99 13.54
C SER A 31 8.83 -12.27 12.35
N LYS A 32 9.83 -13.16 12.51
CA LYS A 32 10.71 -13.56 11.39
C LYS A 32 9.97 -14.23 10.22
N LEU A 33 8.77 -14.76 10.45
CA LEU A 33 7.95 -15.41 9.44
C LEU A 33 6.82 -14.50 8.92
N SER A 34 6.74 -13.27 9.41
CA SER A 34 5.73 -12.32 8.95
C SER A 34 5.99 -11.89 7.52
N ASP A 35 4.90 -11.77 6.77
CA ASP A 35 4.82 -11.12 5.46
C ASP A 35 4.70 -9.60 5.59
N ILE A 36 4.81 -8.91 4.46
CA ILE A 36 4.69 -7.45 4.38
C ILE A 36 3.37 -7.09 3.69
N ASP A 37 2.50 -6.44 4.45
CA ASP A 37 1.19 -5.98 3.98
C ASP A 37 1.25 -4.56 3.39
N ILE A 38 0.92 -4.41 2.11
CA ILE A 38 0.85 -3.10 1.44
C ILE A 38 -0.55 -2.87 0.87
N ALA A 39 -1.20 -1.79 1.29
CA ALA A 39 -2.43 -1.30 0.69
C ALA A 39 -2.07 -0.31 -0.43
N VAL A 40 -2.68 -0.47 -1.61
CA VAL A 40 -2.36 0.34 -2.80
C VAL A 40 -3.63 1.00 -3.32
N TYR A 41 -3.58 2.31 -3.51
CA TYR A 41 -4.65 3.08 -4.14
C TYR A 41 -4.21 3.56 -5.51
N PHE A 42 -4.94 3.15 -6.54
CA PHE A 42 -4.70 3.53 -7.92
C PHE A 42 -5.41 4.84 -8.26
N TYR A 43 -4.84 5.65 -9.15
CA TYR A 43 -5.57 6.78 -9.70
C TYR A 43 -6.85 6.28 -10.39
N PRO A 44 -8.03 6.82 -10.02
CA PRO A 44 -9.28 6.36 -10.58
C PRO A 44 -9.32 6.68 -12.08
N GLN A 45 -9.52 5.68 -12.93
CA GLN A 45 -9.62 5.89 -14.38
C GLN A 45 -10.93 6.57 -14.78
N ARG A 46 -11.94 6.55 -13.91
CA ARG A 46 -13.23 7.23 -14.07
C ARG A 46 -13.67 7.77 -12.72
N LYS A 47 -14.36 8.91 -12.72
CA LYS A 47 -15.03 9.42 -11.51
C LYS A 47 -16.20 8.50 -11.18
N HIS A 48 -15.97 7.52 -10.32
CA HIS A 48 -17.05 6.80 -9.65
C HIS A 48 -17.55 7.70 -8.49
N PRO A 49 -18.87 7.78 -8.25
CA PRO A 49 -19.37 8.38 -7.02
C PRO A 49 -18.72 7.69 -5.82
N VAL A 50 -18.50 8.42 -4.73
CA VAL A 50 -17.99 7.83 -3.49
C VAL A 50 -19.04 6.85 -2.96
N GLU A 51 -18.68 5.57 -2.92
CA GLU A 51 -19.47 4.53 -2.29
C GLU A 51 -19.05 4.43 -0.82
N TYR A 52 -20.03 4.36 0.08
CA TYR A 52 -19.83 4.12 1.50
C TYR A 52 -20.94 3.18 1.99
N GLU A 53 -20.60 2.28 2.91
CA GLU A 53 -21.57 1.46 3.63
C GLU A 53 -21.97 2.19 4.92
N GLU A 54 -23.24 2.06 5.33
CA GLU A 54 -23.77 2.61 6.59
C GLU A 54 -23.27 1.84 7.83
#